data_AF-A0AAE1V4G8-F1
#
_entry.id   AF-A0AAE1V4G8-F1
#
_cell.length_a   1.000
_cell.length_b   1.000
_cell.length_c   1.000
_cell.angle_alpha   90.00
_cell.angle_beta   90.00
_cell.angle_gamma   90.00
#
_symmetry.space_group_name_H-M   'P 1'
#
loop_
_entity.id
_entity.type
_entity.pdbx_description
1 polymer ?
#
loop_
_entity_poly.entity_id
_entity_poly.type
_entity_poly.pdbx_seq_one_letter_code
_entity_poly.pdbx_strand_id
1 'polypeptide(L)'
;MSLAYRPSHADATYDFKYGVRSVQGGCRSSARETTGRVVAGAVAKKILKLYSGAEVLAYVSQVHQVVLPEDSIDHQTVTLEQIERNIVRCPDPEYAEKMIAAIDAVRVRGDSVGGGVTCIVRNLPRGLGTLVFDKLEAELAKACM
;
A
#
# COMPACT_ATOMS: atom_id res chain seq x y z
N MET A 1 -27.50 15.89 8.13
CA MET A 1 -27.08 14.98 7.03
C MET A 1 -26.44 15.84 5.96
N SER A 2 -25.14 15.65 5.69
CA SER A 2 -24.46 16.48 4.68
C SER A 2 -24.94 16.10 3.28
N LEU A 3 -25.61 17.03 2.59
CA LEU A 3 -25.99 16.85 1.18
C LEU A 3 -24.75 16.70 0.27
N ALA A 4 -23.63 17.34 0.64
CA ALA A 4 -22.43 17.38 -0.18
C ALA A 4 -21.75 16.02 -0.35
N TYR A 5 -21.27 15.75 -1.57
CA TYR A 5 -20.35 14.65 -1.86
C TYR A 5 -18.94 15.00 -1.38
N ARG A 6 -18.24 14.04 -0.77
CA ARG A 6 -16.86 14.27 -0.35
C ARG A 6 -15.94 14.28 -1.60
N PRO A 7 -15.14 15.33 -1.82
CA PRO A 7 -14.17 15.34 -2.90
C PRO A 7 -13.21 14.14 -2.77
N SER A 8 -12.80 13.57 -3.92
CA SER A 8 -11.91 12.41 -4.01
C SER A 8 -12.45 11.09 -3.42
N HIS A 9 -13.74 11.00 -3.09
CA HIS A 9 -14.39 9.76 -2.66
C HIS A 9 -15.42 9.26 -3.66
N ALA A 10 -15.79 7.98 -3.52
CA ALA A 10 -16.76 7.31 -4.39
C ALA A 10 -18.23 7.73 -4.16
N ASP A 11 -18.51 8.76 -3.35
CA ASP A 11 -19.87 9.10 -2.96
C ASP A 11 -20.77 9.41 -4.18
N ALA A 12 -20.29 10.26 -5.08
CA ALA A 12 -21.04 10.66 -6.27
C ALA A 12 -21.17 9.51 -7.27
N THR A 13 -20.06 8.81 -7.57
CA THR A 13 -20.08 7.72 -8.56
C THR A 13 -20.95 6.55 -8.11
N TYR A 14 -20.99 6.25 -6.81
CA TYR A 14 -21.85 5.23 -6.26
C TYR A 14 -23.34 5.62 -6.36
N ASP A 15 -23.66 6.87 -6.02
CA ASP A 15 -25.02 7.42 -6.11
C ASP A 15 -25.52 7.42 -7.57
N PHE A 16 -24.73 7.89 -8.52
CA PHE A 16 -25.07 7.86 -9.95
C PHE A 16 -25.24 6.45 -10.51
N LYS A 17 -24.42 5.48 -10.06
CA LYS A 17 -24.46 4.12 -10.58
C LYS A 17 -25.60 3.28 -10.02
N TYR A 18 -25.93 3.47 -8.74
CA TYR A 18 -26.84 2.59 -8.01
C TYR A 18 -28.13 3.29 -7.55
N GLY A 19 -28.23 4.62 -7.67
CA GLY A 19 -29.37 5.42 -7.22
C GLY A 19 -29.54 5.45 -5.69
N VAL A 20 -28.55 4.97 -4.94
CA VAL A 20 -28.56 4.88 -3.48
C VAL A 20 -27.22 5.33 -2.91
N ARG A 21 -27.27 6.14 -1.85
CA ARG A 21 -26.08 6.62 -1.14
C ARG A 21 -26.23 6.40 0.36
N SER A 22 -25.18 5.85 0.98
CA SER A 22 -25.04 5.91 2.44
C SER A 22 -24.25 7.15 2.82
N VAL A 23 -24.88 8.07 3.55
CA VAL A 23 -24.23 9.30 4.07
C VAL A 23 -23.31 8.98 5.26
N GLN A 24 -23.45 7.79 5.85
CA GLN A 24 -22.74 7.38 7.07
C GLN A 24 -21.29 6.93 6.80
N GLY A 25 -20.88 6.78 5.54
CA GLY A 25 -19.51 6.43 5.18
C GLY A 25 -19.38 5.82 3.78
N GLY A 26 -18.17 5.40 3.42
CA GLY A 26 -17.87 4.88 2.08
C GLY A 26 -18.43 3.48 1.75
N CYS A 27 -19.24 2.85 2.60
CA CYS A 27 -19.73 1.47 2.40
C CYS A 27 -18.63 0.52 1.87
N ARG A 28 -18.79 -0.02 0.65
CA ARG A 28 -17.82 -0.92 -0.01
C ARG A 28 -16.56 -0.22 -0.55
N SER A 29 -16.55 1.10 -0.67
CA SER A 29 -15.37 1.88 -1.07
C SER A 29 -14.48 2.26 0.12
N SER A 30 -14.84 1.84 1.34
CA SER A 30 -14.03 2.09 2.52
C SER A 30 -12.77 1.22 2.52
N ALA A 31 -11.64 1.80 2.95
CA ALA A 31 -10.41 1.06 3.19
C ALA A 31 -10.56 -0.10 4.19
N ARG A 32 -11.66 -0.19 4.95
CA ARG A 32 -11.98 -1.35 5.80
C ARG A 32 -12.05 -2.66 5.02
N GLU A 33 -12.38 -2.62 3.72
CA GLU A 33 -12.37 -3.81 2.87
C GLU A 33 -10.98 -4.46 2.77
N THR A 34 -9.92 -3.66 2.90
CA THR A 34 -8.53 -4.15 2.82
C THR A 34 -8.21 -5.19 3.89
N THR A 35 -8.90 -5.20 5.04
CA THR A 35 -8.73 -6.23 6.07
C THR A 35 -8.99 -7.63 5.51
N GLY A 36 -10.02 -7.81 4.69
CA GLY A 36 -10.29 -9.09 4.03
C GLY A 36 -9.15 -9.50 3.08
N ARG A 37 -8.58 -8.54 2.35
CA ARG A 37 -7.44 -8.76 1.46
C ARG A 37 -6.17 -9.13 2.21
N VAL A 38 -5.91 -8.51 3.37
CA VAL A 38 -4.77 -8.84 4.22
C VAL A 38 -4.86 -10.27 4.74
N VAL A 39 -6.04 -10.74 5.14
CA VAL A 39 -6.26 -12.13 5.58
C VAL A 39 -5.98 -13.10 4.43
N ALA A 40 -6.52 -12.85 3.23
CA ALA A 40 -6.25 -13.66 2.04
C ALA A 40 -4.75 -13.63 1.67
N GLY A 41 -4.12 -12.46 1.74
CA GLY A 41 -2.70 -12.26 1.49
C GLY A 41 -1.79 -13.02 2.46
N ALA A 42 -2.19 -13.17 3.72
CA ALA A 42 -1.45 -13.98 4.69
C ALA A 42 -1.44 -15.47 4.32
N VAL A 43 -2.56 -15.99 3.79
CA VAL A 43 -2.64 -17.36 3.26
C VAL A 43 -1.78 -17.50 2.01
N ALA A 44 -1.89 -16.56 1.06
CA ALA A 44 -1.08 -16.56 -0.16
C ALA A 44 0.43 -16.51 0.17
N LYS A 45 0.85 -15.68 1.12
CA LYS A 45 2.25 -15.59 1.58
C LYS A 45 2.76 -16.92 2.15
N LYS A 46 1.92 -17.66 2.89
CA LYS A 46 2.27 -19.01 3.37
C LYS A 46 2.46 -20.00 2.21
N ILE A 47 1.54 -20.01 1.24
CA ILE A 47 1.62 -20.90 0.07
C ILE A 47 2.89 -20.62 -0.74
N LEU A 48 3.17 -19.35 -1.05
CA LEU A 48 4.35 -18.93 -1.81
C LEU A 48 5.66 -19.31 -1.11
N LYS A 49 5.71 -19.14 0.22
CA LYS A 49 6.84 -19.54 1.04
C LYS A 49 7.07 -21.05 1.00
N LEU A 50 6.01 -21.86 1.08
CA LEU A 50 6.11 -23.32 1.01
C LEU A 50 6.51 -23.81 -0.39
N TYR A 51 6.04 -23.14 -1.44
CA TYR A 51 6.27 -23.60 -2.82
C TYR A 51 7.68 -23.26 -3.35
N SER A 52 8.17 -22.05 -3.05
CA SER A 52 9.39 -21.51 -3.69
C SER A 52 10.35 -20.85 -2.72
N GLY A 53 10.01 -20.77 -1.43
CA GLY A 53 10.74 -19.95 -0.47
C GLY A 53 10.58 -18.45 -0.73
N ALA A 54 9.57 -18.05 -1.51
CA ALA A 54 9.35 -16.65 -1.85
C ALA A 54 9.06 -15.81 -0.61
N GLU A 55 9.67 -14.63 -0.58
CA GLU A 55 9.53 -13.65 0.48
C GLU A 55 8.91 -12.37 -0.09
N VAL A 56 7.89 -11.85 0.58
CA VAL A 56 7.22 -10.60 0.23
C VAL A 56 7.35 -9.63 1.39
N LEU A 57 8.01 -8.50 1.14
CA LEU A 57 8.24 -7.40 2.06
C LEU A 57 7.68 -6.11 1.46
N ALA A 58 7.28 -5.17 2.31
CA ALA A 58 6.86 -3.84 1.87
C ALA A 58 7.29 -2.81 2.90
N TYR A 59 7.75 -1.65 2.44
CA TYR A 59 8.18 -0.55 3.30
C TYR A 59 7.80 0.80 2.68
N VAL A 60 7.76 1.83 3.52
CA VAL A 60 7.45 3.20 3.06
C VAL A 60 8.70 3.83 2.47
N SER A 61 8.64 4.17 1.18
CA SER A 61 9.74 4.78 0.42
C SER A 61 9.60 6.30 0.26
N GLN A 62 8.40 6.84 0.49
CA GLN A 62 8.16 8.28 0.43
C GLN A 62 7.05 8.69 1.39
N VAL A 63 7.24 9.83 2.04
CA VAL A 63 6.16 10.56 2.69
C VAL A 63 6.27 12.04 2.32
N HIS A 64 5.21 12.59 1.74
CA HIS A 64 5.24 13.96 1.26
C HIS A 64 6.42 14.22 0.28
N GLN A 65 7.27 15.20 0.59
CA GLN A 65 8.49 15.54 -0.15
C GLN A 65 9.72 14.76 0.32
N VAL A 66 9.62 13.96 1.39
CA VAL A 66 10.71 13.13 1.90
C VAL A 66 10.70 11.81 1.13
N VAL A 67 11.66 11.65 0.22
CA VAL A 67 11.80 10.48 -0.67
C VAL A 67 13.10 9.76 -0.32
N LEU A 68 13.05 8.43 -0.12
CA LEU A 68 14.27 7.64 -0.03
C LEU A 68 14.99 7.62 -1.40
N PRO A 69 16.31 7.83 -1.44
CA PRO A 69 17.09 7.60 -2.64
C PRO A 69 16.97 6.15 -3.14
N GLU A 70 16.94 5.94 -4.46
CA GLU A 70 16.71 4.61 -5.06
C GLU A 70 17.75 3.55 -4.62
N ASP A 71 18.97 3.98 -4.27
CA ASP A 71 20.07 3.09 -3.88
C ASP A 71 20.32 3.04 -2.36
N SER A 72 19.51 3.72 -1.54
CA SER A 72 19.76 3.77 -0.09
C SER A 72 19.47 2.45 0.61
N ILE A 73 18.59 1.62 0.03
CA ILE A 73 18.18 0.34 0.59
C ILE A 73 18.54 -0.80 -0.35
N ASP A 74 19.36 -1.73 0.13
CA ASP A 74 19.59 -2.97 -0.59
C ASP A 74 18.36 -3.90 -0.49
N HIS A 75 17.68 -4.03 -1.62
CA HIS A 75 16.49 -4.85 -1.76
C HIS A 75 16.73 -6.34 -1.55
N GLN A 76 17.98 -6.83 -1.56
CA GLN A 76 18.29 -8.24 -1.29
C GLN A 76 18.46 -8.53 0.20
N THR A 77 18.90 -7.56 1.00
CA THR A 77 19.28 -7.77 2.40
C THR A 77 18.31 -7.17 3.42
N VAL A 78 17.46 -6.21 3.03
CA VAL A 78 16.49 -5.61 3.97
C VAL A 78 15.62 -6.67 4.65
N THR A 79 15.45 -6.56 5.98
CA THR A 79 14.69 -7.54 6.77
C THR A 79 13.38 -6.96 7.29
N LEU A 80 12.45 -7.83 7.67
CA LEU A 80 11.18 -7.41 8.25
C LEU A 80 11.38 -6.67 9.58
N GLU A 81 12.37 -7.06 10.38
CA GLU A 81 12.67 -6.44 11.68
C GLU A 81 13.13 -4.99 11.50
N GLN A 82 13.91 -4.70 10.46
CA GLN A 82 14.30 -3.32 10.13
C GLN A 82 13.10 -2.47 9.75
N ILE A 83 12.17 -3.04 8.97
CA ILE A 83 10.94 -2.38 8.53
C ILE A 83 10.01 -2.11 9.72
N GLU A 84 9.76 -3.09 10.59
CA GLU A 84 8.83 -2.95 11.73
C GLU A 84 9.41 -2.15 12.91
N ARG A 85 10.68 -1.73 12.86
CA ARG A 85 11.36 -1.07 13.97
C ARG A 85 10.77 0.29 14.34
N ASN A 86 10.07 0.95 13.42
CA ASN A 86 9.53 2.30 13.62
C ASN A 86 8.10 2.44 13.09
N ILE A 87 7.44 3.52 13.52
CA ILE A 87 6.01 3.76 13.26
C ILE A 87 5.69 4.05 11.78
N VAL A 88 6.66 4.54 11.00
CA VAL A 88 6.48 4.83 9.56
C VAL A 88 6.90 3.67 8.67
N ARG A 89 7.39 2.57 9.25
CA ARG A 89 7.81 1.36 8.53
C ARG A 89 8.83 1.62 7.42
N CYS A 90 9.78 2.51 7.68
CA CYS A 90 10.89 2.82 6.79
C CYS A 90 12.18 2.13 7.32
N PRO A 91 12.90 1.33 6.52
CA PRO A 91 14.10 0.64 6.97
C PRO A 91 15.29 1.58 7.27
N ASP A 92 15.33 2.76 6.64
CA ASP A 92 16.34 3.79 6.93
C ASP A 92 15.91 4.63 8.14
N PRO A 93 16.68 4.65 9.25
CA PRO A 93 16.30 5.38 10.46
C PRO A 93 16.33 6.90 10.29
N GLU A 94 17.25 7.44 9.50
CA GLU A 94 17.37 8.88 9.29
C GLU A 94 16.18 9.42 8.49
N TYR A 95 15.81 8.71 7.42
CA TYR A 95 14.62 9.04 6.65
C TYR A 95 13.34 8.77 7.43
N ALA A 96 13.31 7.75 8.29
CA ALA A 96 12.16 7.51 9.15
C ALA A 96 11.87 8.72 10.07
N GLU A 97 12.89 9.31 10.69
CA GLU A 97 12.73 10.52 11.52
C GLU A 97 12.23 11.72 10.70
N LYS A 98 12.80 11.95 9.50
CA LYS A 98 12.36 13.00 8.59
C LYS A 98 10.91 12.81 8.16
N MET A 99 10.50 11.58 7.85
CA MET A 99 9.12 11.24 7.49
C MET A 99 8.16 11.47 8.67
N ILE A 100 8.53 11.06 9.88
CA ILE A 100 7.73 11.31 11.09
C ILE A 100 7.52 12.80 11.32
N ALA A 101 8.59 13.60 11.20
CA ALA A 101 8.50 15.06 11.33
C ALA A 101 7.60 15.68 10.25
N ALA A 102 7.68 15.20 9.01
CA ALA A 102 6.82 15.66 7.92
C ALA A 102 5.34 15.33 8.18
N ILE A 103 5.04 14.13 8.68
CA ILE A 103 3.66 13.74 9.07
C ILE A 103 3.15 14.63 10.19
N ASP A 104 3.98 14.90 11.21
CA ASP A 104 3.56 15.71 12.34
C ASP A 104 3.29 17.17 11.95
N ALA A 105 4.13 17.75 11.10
CA ALA A 105 3.92 19.10 10.56
C ALA A 105 2.59 19.22 9.80
N VAL A 106 2.20 18.19 9.04
CA VAL A 106 0.90 18.14 8.35
C VAL A 106 -0.24 17.95 9.36
N ARG A 107 -0.07 17.06 10.33
CA ARG A 107 -1.06 16.78 11.38
C ARG A 107 -1.42 18.03 12.18
N VAL A 108 -0.43 18.83 12.59
CA VAL A 108 -0.64 20.08 13.34
C VAL A 108 -1.47 21.09 12.54
N ARG A 109 -1.36 21.09 11.22
CA ARG A 109 -2.16 21.94 10.31
C ARG A 109 -3.58 21.40 10.06
N GLY A 110 -3.91 20.20 10.56
CA GLY A 110 -5.20 19.56 10.33
C GLY A 110 -5.40 19.08 8.89
N ASP A 111 -4.30 18.78 8.19
CA ASP A 111 -4.32 18.34 6.80
C ASP A 111 -3.91 16.85 6.68
N SER A 112 -3.95 16.30 5.48
CA SER A 112 -3.59 14.92 5.16
C SER A 112 -2.42 14.88 4.18
N VAL A 113 -1.70 13.74 4.16
CA VAL A 113 -0.57 13.56 3.26
C VAL A 113 -0.51 12.15 2.72
N GLY A 114 -0.13 12.03 1.45
CA GLY A 114 0.14 10.75 0.80
C GLY A 114 1.60 10.31 0.97
N GLY A 115 1.89 9.16 0.38
CA GLY A 115 3.24 8.58 0.37
C GLY A 115 3.40 7.52 -0.70
N GLY A 116 4.62 7.01 -0.80
CA GLY A 116 5.01 5.89 -1.65
C GLY A 116 5.35 4.67 -0.81
N VAL A 117 4.96 3.50 -1.29
CA VAL A 117 5.30 2.21 -0.68
C VAL A 117 6.03 1.38 -1.71
N THR A 118 7.18 0.84 -1.33
CA THR A 118 7.94 -0.09 -2.14
C THR A 118 7.67 -1.51 -1.66
N CYS A 119 7.27 -2.39 -2.58
CA CYS A 119 7.07 -3.81 -2.34
C CYS A 119 8.22 -4.60 -2.98
N ILE A 120 8.86 -5.47 -2.21
CA ILE A 120 9.94 -6.35 -2.65
C ILE A 120 9.44 -7.78 -2.62
N VAL A 121 9.69 -8.51 -3.70
CA VAL A 121 9.43 -9.95 -3.80
C VAL A 121 10.73 -10.67 -4.15
N ARG A 122 11.17 -11.59 -3.29
CA ARG A 122 12.39 -12.39 -3.46
C ARG A 122 12.05 -13.85 -3.70
N ASN A 123 12.98 -14.59 -4.32
CA ASN A 123 12.88 -16.04 -4.57
C ASN A 123 11.59 -16.48 -5.27
N LEU A 124 11.08 -15.64 -6.18
CA LEU A 124 9.88 -15.96 -6.95
C LEU A 124 10.22 -17.03 -8.01
N PRO A 125 9.34 -18.03 -8.25
CA PRO A 125 9.58 -19.03 -9.29
C PRO A 125 9.59 -18.37 -10.68
N ARG A 126 10.44 -18.89 -11.55
CA ARG A 126 10.53 -18.42 -12.94
C ARG A 126 9.30 -18.87 -13.73
N GLY A 127 8.88 -18.04 -14.70
CA GLY A 127 7.77 -18.38 -15.61
C GLY A 127 6.37 -18.03 -15.09
N LEU A 128 6.26 -17.15 -14.10
CA LEU A 128 4.96 -16.61 -13.69
C LEU A 128 4.41 -15.58 -14.68
N GLY A 129 3.09 -15.58 -14.83
CA GLY A 129 2.37 -14.76 -15.78
C GLY A 129 2.23 -15.44 -17.15
N THR A 130 1.57 -14.72 -18.05
CA THR A 130 1.26 -15.15 -19.41
C THR A 130 1.87 -14.18 -20.43
N LEU A 131 1.95 -14.60 -21.69
CA LEU A 131 2.73 -13.89 -22.70
C LEU A 131 2.05 -12.61 -23.22
N VAL A 132 0.77 -12.71 -23.61
CA VAL A 132 0.08 -11.67 -24.39
C VAL A 132 -0.98 -10.95 -23.57
N PHE A 133 -1.93 -11.70 -23.00
CA PHE A 133 -2.98 -11.20 -22.10
C PHE A 133 -2.71 -11.69 -20.69
N ASP A 134 -2.97 -10.88 -19.66
CA ASP A 134 -2.74 -11.21 -18.23
C ASP A 134 -1.27 -11.37 -17.81
N LYS A 135 -0.37 -10.61 -18.45
CA LYS A 135 1.04 -10.52 -18.03
C LYS A 135 1.16 -10.27 -16.54
N LEU A 136 2.21 -10.79 -15.91
CA LEU A 136 2.42 -10.62 -14.47
C LEU A 136 2.39 -9.14 -14.03
N GLU A 137 3.04 -8.26 -14.79
CA GLU A 137 3.02 -6.81 -14.56
C GLU A 137 1.60 -6.22 -14.63
N ALA A 138 0.76 -6.72 -15.54
CA ALA A 138 -0.61 -6.27 -15.72
C ALA A 138 -1.51 -6.74 -14.57
N GLU A 139 -1.37 -7.98 -14.13
CA GLU A 139 -2.11 -8.52 -12.98
C GLU A 139 -1.68 -7.84 -11.67
N LEU A 140 -0.39 -7.54 -11.50
CA LEU A 140 0.09 -6.75 -10.37
C LEU A 140 -0.47 -5.33 -10.40
N ALA A 141 -0.43 -4.66 -11.56
CA ALA A 141 -0.98 -3.31 -11.71
C ALA A 141 -2.48 -3.27 -11.39
N LYS A 142 -3.25 -4.25 -11.89
CA LYS A 142 -4.68 -4.41 -11.61
C LYS A 142 -4.97 -4.69 -10.13
N ALA A 143 -4.10 -5.40 -9.44
CA ALA A 143 -4.26 -5.69 -8.02
C ALA A 143 -3.95 -4.49 -7.12
N CYS A 144 -3.01 -3.63 -7.54
CA CYS A 144 -2.55 -2.46 -6.80
C CYS A 144 -3.38 -1.18 -7.05
N MET A 145 -4.06 -1.07 -8.19
CA MET A 145 -4.84 0.11 -8.59
C MET A 145 -6.33 0.03 -8.27
#